data_AF-K2S8F6-F1
#
_entry.id   AF-K2S8F6-F1
#
_cell.length_a   1.000
_cell.length_b   1.000
_cell.length_c   1.000
_cell.angle_alpha   90.00
_cell.angle_beta   90.00
_cell.angle_gamma   90.00
#
_symmetry.space_group_name_H-M   'P 1'
#
loop_
_entity.id
_entity.type
_entity.pdbx_description
1 polymer ?
#
loop_
_entity_poly.entity_id
_entity_poly.type
_entity_poly.pdbx_seq_one_letter_code
_entity_poly.pdbx_strand_id
1 'polypeptide(L)'
;MSAHVERTVSRTRAPVRFISIDGGVTTVAYSYKVKILVASFGLDWATFVSAWVDGIITDWIPSEMMVVCQGLQAAVEKREGDKVSPLELKQWVLQELYAQLNVAWKGDEERVVKAMGGWGDEFAERILSAASVSILSRRDEVEDTEEEESQ
;
A
#
# COMPACT_ATOMS: atom_id res chain seq x y z
N MET A 1 -53.41 0.88 14.17
CA MET A 1 -52.66 0.97 12.91
C MET A 1 -51.23 1.35 13.26
N SER A 2 -50.31 0.40 13.31
CA SER A 2 -48.90 0.64 13.68
C SER A 2 -48.08 0.74 12.41
N ALA A 3 -47.57 1.93 12.10
CA ALA A 3 -46.66 2.14 10.98
C ALA A 3 -45.32 1.47 11.30
N HIS A 4 -44.96 0.47 10.49
CA HIS A 4 -43.59 -0.04 10.40
C HIS A 4 -42.71 1.07 9.83
N VAL A 5 -41.74 1.53 10.61
CA VAL A 5 -40.65 2.39 10.12
C VAL A 5 -39.57 1.46 9.60
N GLU A 6 -39.55 1.22 8.28
CA GLU A 6 -38.40 0.62 7.61
C GLU A 6 -37.20 1.58 7.71
N ARG A 7 -36.27 1.26 8.61
CA ARG A 7 -34.95 1.89 8.62
C ARG A 7 -34.17 1.38 7.42
N THR A 8 -34.24 2.12 6.33
CA THR A 8 -33.36 1.93 5.18
C THR A 8 -31.94 2.30 5.60
N VAL A 9 -31.08 1.30 5.78
CA VAL A 9 -29.65 1.51 5.99
C VAL A 9 -29.07 1.98 4.67
N SER A 10 -28.93 3.29 4.50
CA SER A 10 -28.10 3.85 3.43
C SER A 10 -26.66 3.40 3.67
N ARG A 11 -26.25 2.32 3.00
CA ARG A 11 -24.84 1.99 2.78
C ARG A 11 -24.28 3.06 1.86
N THR A 12 -23.87 4.19 2.44
CA THR A 12 -23.01 5.14 1.75
C THR A 12 -21.73 4.37 1.43
N ARG A 13 -21.58 3.94 0.17
CA ARG A 13 -20.31 3.35 -0.29
C ARG A 13 -19.25 4.42 -0.03
N ALA A 14 -18.27 4.09 0.81
CA ALA A 14 -17.08 4.92 0.92
C ALA A 14 -16.53 5.18 -0.49
N PRO A 15 -16.05 6.40 -0.79
CA PRO A 15 -15.51 6.70 -2.10
C PRO A 15 -14.39 5.71 -2.42
N VAL A 16 -14.47 5.08 -3.58
CA VAL A 16 -13.44 4.14 -4.05
C VAL A 16 -12.20 4.98 -4.35
N ARG A 17 -11.16 4.83 -3.52
CA ARG A 17 -9.83 5.37 -3.81
C ARG A 17 -9.15 4.44 -4.82
N PHE A 18 -8.26 5.01 -5.61
CA PHE A 18 -7.44 4.27 -6.56
C PHE A 18 -5.97 4.59 -6.34
N ILE A 19 -5.11 3.60 -6.54
CA ILE A 19 -3.66 3.78 -6.55
C ILE A 19 -3.14 3.49 -7.95
N SER A 20 -2.15 4.27 -8.37
CA SER A 20 -1.40 4.00 -9.60
C SER A 20 -0.44 2.86 -9.35
N ILE A 21 -0.15 2.06 -10.36
CA ILE A 21 0.87 1.02 -10.35
C ILE A 21 1.58 0.97 -11.70
N ASP A 22 2.82 0.49 -11.70
CA ASP A 22 3.74 0.47 -12.84
C ASP A 22 3.93 1.87 -13.45
N GLY A 23 4.49 2.80 -12.66
CA GLY A 23 4.78 4.16 -13.13
C GLY A 23 3.57 4.97 -13.60
N GLY A 24 2.35 4.59 -13.20
CA GLY A 24 1.10 5.26 -13.59
C GLY A 24 0.35 4.62 -14.76
N VAL A 25 0.87 3.53 -15.34
CA VAL A 25 0.25 2.86 -16.50
C VAL A 25 -1.06 2.19 -16.11
N THR A 26 -1.14 1.60 -14.90
CA THR A 26 -2.39 0.99 -14.45
C THR A 26 -2.85 1.58 -13.13
N THR A 27 -4.15 1.80 -12.99
CA THR A 27 -4.76 2.33 -11.77
C THR A 27 -5.70 1.28 -11.21
N VAL A 28 -5.46 0.84 -9.98
CA VAL A 28 -6.26 -0.21 -9.33
C VAL A 28 -7.11 0.37 -8.21
N ALA A 29 -8.37 -0.07 -8.18
CA ALA A 29 -9.25 0.24 -7.06
C ALA A 29 -8.65 -0.33 -5.78
N TYR A 30 -8.74 0.45 -4.71
CA TYR A 30 -8.33 0.04 -3.39
C TYR A 30 -9.25 -1.07 -2.86
N SER A 31 -8.93 -2.33 -3.19
CA SER A 31 -9.85 -3.46 -3.05
C SER A 31 -9.12 -4.77 -2.72
N TYR A 32 -9.80 -5.63 -1.96
CA TYR A 32 -9.34 -6.96 -1.54
C TYR A 32 -9.34 -8.01 -2.67
N LYS A 33 -9.91 -7.70 -3.84
CA LYS A 33 -10.05 -8.67 -4.95
C LYS A 33 -8.86 -8.68 -5.91
N VAL A 34 -8.07 -7.62 -5.91
CA VAL A 34 -6.88 -7.49 -6.76
C VAL A 34 -5.69 -7.96 -5.95
N LYS A 35 -4.86 -8.82 -6.53
CA LYS A 35 -3.56 -9.21 -5.95
C LYS A 35 -2.45 -8.53 -6.73
N ILE A 36 -1.51 -7.96 -5.99
CA ILE A 36 -0.32 -7.28 -6.47
C ILE A 36 0.86 -8.14 -6.00
N LEU A 37 1.76 -8.48 -6.93
CA LEU A 37 3.04 -9.10 -6.57
C LEU A 37 3.92 -8.02 -5.88
N VAL A 38 4.94 -8.33 -5.09
CA VAL A 38 5.85 -7.32 -4.51
C VAL A 38 7.21 -7.40 -5.21
N ALA A 39 7.77 -6.25 -5.62
CA ALA A 39 9.04 -6.16 -6.32
C ALA A 39 9.84 -4.95 -5.80
N SER A 40 11.15 -5.13 -5.64
CA SER A 40 12.05 -4.18 -4.96
C SER A 40 12.47 -2.97 -5.81
N PHE A 41 12.30 -3.03 -7.13
CA PHE A 41 12.87 -2.05 -8.08
C PHE A 41 12.24 -0.63 -8.05
N GLY A 42 11.13 -0.41 -7.35
CA GLY A 42 10.39 0.86 -7.39
C GLY A 42 10.49 1.76 -6.15
N LEU A 43 11.07 1.26 -5.05
CA LEU A 43 11.08 1.95 -3.76
C LEU A 43 12.43 2.65 -3.57
N ASP A 44 12.62 3.75 -4.30
CA ASP A 44 13.86 4.50 -4.34
C ASP A 44 13.73 5.92 -3.75
N TRP A 45 14.87 6.61 -3.68
CA TRP A 45 14.98 8.00 -3.25
C TRP A 45 14.04 8.97 -3.97
N ALA A 46 13.68 8.69 -5.23
CA ALA A 46 12.81 9.58 -6.01
C ALA A 46 11.41 9.67 -5.42
N THR A 47 10.90 8.59 -4.83
CA THR A 47 9.59 8.57 -4.14
C THR A 47 9.61 9.46 -2.90
N PHE A 48 10.68 9.37 -2.11
CA PHE A 48 10.85 10.21 -0.91
C PHE A 48 11.03 11.69 -1.27
N VAL A 49 11.82 11.99 -2.30
CA VAL A 49 12.00 13.36 -2.81
C VAL A 49 10.69 13.92 -3.36
N SER A 50 9.88 13.14 -4.09
CA SER A 50 8.57 13.58 -4.57
C SER A 50 7.62 13.87 -3.42
N ALA A 51 7.55 13.01 -2.39
CA ALA A 51 6.76 13.27 -1.19
C ALA A 51 7.19 14.56 -0.45
N TRP A 52 8.49 14.86 -0.45
CA TRP A 52 9.00 16.09 0.14
C TRP A 52 8.71 17.33 -0.73
N VAL A 53 8.97 17.26 -2.04
CA VAL A 53 8.71 18.35 -2.99
C VAL A 53 7.23 18.74 -3.00
N ASP A 54 6.34 17.76 -2.88
CA ASP A 54 4.89 18.00 -2.86
C ASP A 54 4.37 18.44 -1.48
N GLY A 55 5.26 18.64 -0.51
CA GLY A 55 4.91 19.17 0.81
C GLY A 55 4.14 18.20 1.70
N ILE A 56 4.07 16.91 1.35
CA ILE A 56 3.48 15.87 2.21
C ILE A 56 4.35 15.69 3.46
N ILE A 57 5.66 15.79 3.28
CA ILE A 57 6.66 15.73 4.35
C ILE A 57 7.23 17.13 4.58
N THR A 58 7.01 17.69 5.76
CA THR A 58 7.51 19.05 6.10
C THR A 58 8.56 19.08 7.23
N ASP A 59 8.64 18.04 8.05
CA ASP A 59 9.29 18.10 9.38
C ASP A 59 10.50 17.14 9.51
N TRP A 60 11.11 16.74 8.39
CA TRP A 60 12.05 15.61 8.33
C TRP A 60 13.52 16.04 8.15
N ILE A 61 14.42 15.44 8.93
CA ILE A 61 15.87 15.64 8.86
C ILE A 61 16.51 14.63 7.88
N PRO A 62 17.49 15.03 7.03
CA PRO A 62 18.11 14.14 6.04
C PRO A 62 18.67 12.81 6.60
N SER A 63 19.26 12.81 7.79
CA SER A 63 19.78 11.58 8.42
C SER A 63 18.67 10.62 8.85
N GLU A 64 17.56 11.15 9.37
CA GLU A 64 16.38 10.37 9.74
C GLU A 64 15.74 9.76 8.48
N MET A 65 15.73 10.52 7.38
CA MET A 65 15.17 10.06 6.10
C MET A 65 15.95 8.87 5.53
N MET A 66 17.28 8.90 5.64
CA MET A 66 18.13 7.81 5.19
C MET A 66 17.89 6.51 5.98
N VAL A 67 17.67 6.61 7.30
CA VAL A 67 17.31 5.46 8.16
C VAL A 67 16.00 4.83 7.70
N VAL A 68 14.97 5.65 7.47
CA VAL A 68 13.67 5.14 7.06
C VAL A 68 13.68 4.56 5.65
N CYS A 69 14.38 5.20 4.71
CA CYS A 69 14.56 4.69 3.35
C CYS A 69 15.22 3.31 3.36
N GLN A 70 16.33 3.15 4.08
CA GLN A 70 17.05 1.87 4.18
C GLN A 70 16.19 0.79 4.86
N GLY A 71 15.47 1.15 5.92
CA GLY A 71 14.58 0.25 6.63
C GLY A 71 13.42 -0.25 5.76
N LEU A 72 12.76 0.65 5.04
CA LEU A 72 11.67 0.30 4.12
C LEU A 72 12.17 -0.53 2.94
N GLN A 73 13.30 -0.15 2.33
CA GLN A 73 13.90 -0.93 1.24
C GLN A 73 14.20 -2.37 1.69
N ALA A 74 14.86 -2.55 2.83
CA ALA A 74 15.17 -3.87 3.36
C ALA A 74 13.90 -4.68 3.72
N ALA A 75 12.83 -4.00 4.15
CA ALA A 75 11.55 -4.66 4.43
C ALA A 75 10.86 -5.13 3.14
N VAL A 76 10.97 -4.36 2.05
CA VAL A 76 10.43 -4.71 0.73
C VAL A 76 11.20 -5.87 0.13
N GLU A 77 12.54 -5.85 0.19
CA GLU A 77 13.39 -6.95 -0.28
C GLU A 77 13.05 -8.27 0.42
N LYS A 78 12.68 -8.24 1.71
CA LYS A 78 12.22 -9.44 2.45
C LYS A 78 10.88 -9.99 1.99
N ARG A 79 10.06 -9.17 1.33
CA ARG A 79 8.73 -9.53 0.81
C ARG A 79 8.72 -9.70 -0.70
N GLU A 80 9.87 -9.61 -1.34
CA GLU A 80 9.97 -9.74 -2.79
C GLU A 80 9.38 -11.09 -3.25
N GLY A 81 8.50 -11.04 -4.24
CA GLY A 81 7.78 -12.22 -4.75
C GLY A 81 6.45 -12.53 -4.04
N ASP A 82 6.12 -11.85 -2.94
CA ASP A 82 4.83 -12.05 -2.26
C ASP A 82 3.66 -11.51 -3.09
N LYS A 83 2.50 -12.19 -3.04
CA LYS A 83 1.26 -11.73 -3.66
C LYS A 83 0.27 -11.26 -2.60
N VAL A 84 0.04 -9.96 -2.52
CA VAL A 84 -0.80 -9.32 -1.48
C VAL A 84 -1.85 -8.41 -2.09
N SER A 85 -2.96 -8.16 -1.38
CA SER A 85 -3.91 -7.13 -1.82
C SER A 85 -3.37 -5.71 -1.57
N PRO A 86 -3.81 -4.69 -2.32
CA PRO A 86 -3.41 -3.30 -2.08
C PRO A 86 -3.67 -2.84 -0.64
N LEU A 87 -4.78 -3.26 -0.04
CA LEU A 87 -5.14 -2.93 1.34
C LEU A 87 -4.12 -3.50 2.33
N GLU A 88 -3.79 -4.78 2.21
CA GLU A 88 -2.79 -5.45 3.05
C GLU A 88 -1.41 -4.81 2.87
N LEU A 89 -1.04 -4.45 1.64
CA LEU A 89 0.24 -3.82 1.35
C LEU A 89 0.36 -2.45 2.02
N LYS A 90 -0.66 -1.59 1.98
CA LYS A 90 -0.61 -0.30 2.69
C LYS A 90 -0.60 -0.45 4.20
N GLN A 91 -1.42 -1.35 4.74
CA GLN A 91 -1.41 -1.60 6.19
C GLN A 91 -0.02 -2.02 6.65
N TRP A 92 0.64 -2.87 5.86
CA TRP A 92 2.03 -3.22 6.08
C TRP A 92 2.98 -2.03 5.92
N VAL A 93 2.89 -1.24 4.85
CA VAL A 93 3.73 -0.02 4.68
C VAL A 93 3.58 0.93 5.85
N LEU A 94 2.35 1.14 6.35
CA LEU A 94 2.08 1.99 7.52
C LEU A 94 2.72 1.44 8.79
N GLN A 95 2.71 0.12 8.99
CA GLN A 95 3.36 -0.54 10.12
C GLN A 95 4.89 -0.39 10.05
N GLU A 96 5.48 -0.62 8.88
CA GLU A 96 6.92 -0.44 8.69
C GLU A 96 7.32 1.02 8.83
N LEU A 97 6.56 1.94 8.24
CA LEU A 97 6.79 3.38 8.38
C LEU A 97 6.77 3.80 9.86
N TYR A 98 5.79 3.34 10.64
CA TYR A 98 5.73 3.58 12.07
C TYR A 98 7.00 3.08 12.77
N ALA A 99 7.42 1.85 12.50
CA ALA A 99 8.62 1.25 13.10
C ALA A 99 9.89 2.03 12.75
N GLN A 100 10.05 2.40 11.47
CA GLN A 100 11.22 3.14 11.02
C GLN A 100 11.26 4.58 11.55
N LEU A 101 10.11 5.26 11.63
CA LEU A 101 10.03 6.58 12.26
C LEU A 101 10.36 6.52 13.75
N ASN A 102 9.92 5.47 14.45
CA ASN A 102 10.26 5.25 15.86
C ASN A 102 11.78 5.09 16.05
N VAL A 103 12.44 4.33 15.18
CA VAL A 103 13.91 4.22 15.18
C VAL A 103 14.58 5.57 14.86
N ALA A 104 14.15 6.25 13.81
CA ALA A 104 14.73 7.51 13.36
C ALA A 104 14.59 8.63 14.42
N TRP A 105 13.46 8.67 15.12
CA TRP A 105 13.18 9.62 16.20
C TRP A 105 13.48 9.08 17.59
N LYS A 106 14.28 8.01 17.70
CA LYS A 106 14.80 7.48 18.97
C LYS A 106 13.70 7.20 20.02
N GLY A 107 12.54 6.73 19.59
CA GLY A 107 11.42 6.42 20.49
C GLY A 107 10.49 7.58 20.82
N ASP A 108 10.57 8.72 20.13
CA ASP A 108 9.60 9.82 20.30
C ASP A 108 8.22 9.45 19.69
N GLU A 109 7.43 8.69 20.46
CA GLU A 109 6.13 8.18 20.04
C GLU A 109 5.13 9.30 19.72
N GLU A 110 5.17 10.43 20.42
CA GLU A 110 4.27 11.56 20.15
C GLU A 110 4.51 12.12 18.75
N ARG A 111 5.78 12.29 18.38
CA ARG A 111 6.16 12.73 17.04
C ARG A 111 5.78 11.72 15.97
N VAL A 112 5.95 10.41 16.23
CA VAL A 112 5.50 9.33 15.33
C VAL A 112 4.00 9.37 15.12
N VAL A 113 3.20 9.41 16.19
CA VAL A 113 1.73 9.43 16.10
C VAL A 113 1.26 10.67 15.35
N LYS A 114 1.86 11.84 15.62
CA LYS A 114 1.56 13.08 14.89
C LYS A 114 1.84 12.96 13.39
N ALA A 115 2.97 12.36 13.02
CA ALA A 115 3.31 12.13 11.62
C ALA A 115 2.36 11.13 10.93
N MET A 116 2.03 10.03 11.61
CA MET A 116 1.10 9.02 11.09
C MET A 116 -0.32 9.54 10.94
N GLY A 117 -0.78 10.42 11.84
CA GLY A 117 -2.07 11.10 11.75
C GLY A 117 -2.10 12.30 10.80
N GLY A 118 -0.92 12.84 10.45
CA GLY A 118 -0.78 13.98 9.54
C GLY A 118 -0.63 13.56 8.08
N TRP A 119 0.41 12.80 7.77
CA TRP A 119 0.84 12.52 6.39
C TRP A 119 1.14 11.04 6.11
N GLY A 120 1.19 10.17 7.13
CA GLY A 120 1.56 8.77 6.96
C GLY A 120 0.67 8.00 5.97
N ASP A 121 -0.63 8.28 5.94
CA ASP A 121 -1.60 7.63 5.04
C ASP A 121 -1.33 7.98 3.56
N GLU A 122 -1.17 9.26 3.26
CA GLU A 122 -0.89 9.78 1.91
C GLU A 122 0.49 9.33 1.43
N PHE A 123 1.47 9.31 2.33
CA PHE A 123 2.80 8.81 2.03
C PHE A 123 2.79 7.32 1.69
N ALA A 124 2.06 6.50 2.45
CA ALA A 124 1.91 5.09 2.14
C ALA A 124 1.25 4.86 0.77
N GLU A 125 0.22 5.64 0.40
CA GLU A 125 -0.39 5.56 -0.93
C GLU A 125 0.59 5.90 -2.07
N ARG A 126 1.53 6.82 -1.85
CA ARG A 126 2.61 7.12 -2.80
C ARG A 126 3.64 6.02 -2.90
N ILE A 127 4.04 5.45 -1.77
CA ILE A 127 4.95 4.30 -1.75
C ILE A 127 4.33 3.14 -2.54
N LEU A 128 3.05 2.83 -2.31
CA LEU A 128 2.35 1.81 -3.10
C LEU A 128 2.37 2.12 -4.59
N SER A 129 2.28 3.40 -4.93
CA SER A 129 2.28 3.84 -6.32
C SER A 129 3.65 3.69 -6.98
N ALA A 130 4.73 3.86 -6.22
CA ALA A 130 6.09 3.72 -6.71
C ALA A 130 6.59 2.26 -6.69
N ALA A 131 6.27 1.49 -5.66
CA ALA A 131 6.73 0.11 -5.44
C ALA A 131 6.05 -0.93 -6.33
N SER A 132 5.45 -0.49 -7.42
CA SER A 132 4.32 -1.16 -8.01
C SER A 132 4.67 -2.18 -9.09
N VAL A 133 3.82 -3.21 -9.14
CA VAL A 133 4.17 -4.54 -9.65
C VAL A 133 3.08 -5.07 -10.56
N SER A 134 3.48 -5.95 -11.47
CA SER A 134 2.63 -6.73 -12.39
C SER A 134 1.29 -7.13 -11.77
N ILE A 135 0.19 -6.68 -12.38
CA ILE A 135 -1.16 -7.18 -12.10
C ILE A 135 -1.26 -8.57 -12.70
N LEU A 136 -1.44 -9.55 -11.85
CA LEU A 136 -1.96 -10.83 -12.29
C LEU A 136 -3.48 -10.74 -12.25
N SER A 137 -4.08 -10.34 -13.37
CA SER A 137 -5.49 -10.65 -13.61
C SER A 137 -5.59 -12.17 -13.66
N ARG A 138 -6.53 -12.77 -12.91
CA ARG A 138 -6.92 -14.17 -13.12
C ARG A 138 -7.23 -14.35 -14.61
N ARG A 139 -6.27 -14.89 -15.37
CA ARG A 139 -6.58 -15.76 -16.48
C ARG A 139 -6.82 -17.11 -15.85
N ASP A 140 -7.93 -17.70 -16.24
CA ASP A 140 -8.55 -18.87 -15.68
C ASP A 140 -7.55 -20.00 -15.38
N GLU A 141 -7.59 -20.51 -14.14
CA GLU A 141 -7.28 -21.92 -13.90
C GLU A 141 -8.49 -22.71 -14.42
N VAL A 142 -8.57 -22.86 -15.75
CA VAL A 142 -9.41 -23.85 -16.44
C VAL A 142 -8.52 -24.46 -17.52
N GLU A 143 -7.76 -25.47 -17.10
CA GLU A 143 -6.96 -26.47 -17.85
C GLU A 143 -6.10 -27.10 -16.73
N ASP A 144 -6.51 -28.18 -16.07
CA ASP A 144 -6.60 -29.52 -16.64
C ASP A 144 -7.83 -30.26 -16.09
N THR A 145 -8.84 -30.45 -16.92
CA THR A 145 -9.75 -31.59 -16.80
C THR A 145 -10.18 -32.01 -18.21
N GLU A 146 -9.32 -32.77 -18.87
CA GLU A 146 -9.67 -33.72 -19.94
C GLU A 146 -8.86 -34.99 -19.61
N GLU A 147 -9.46 -35.93 -18.90
CA GLU A 147 -9.96 -37.17 -19.51
C GLU A 147 -8.87 -37.98 -20.23
N GLU A 148 -8.02 -38.67 -19.46
CA GLU A 148 -7.48 -39.97 -19.90
C GLU A 148 -8.46 -41.08 -19.50
N GLU A 149 -9.64 -41.08 -20.13
CA GLU A 149 -10.31 -42.32 -20.50
C GLU A 149 -10.14 -42.51 -22.00
N SER A 150 -9.12 -43.26 -22.39
CA SER A 150 -9.04 -43.86 -23.70
C SER A 150 -8.26 -45.17 -23.65
N GLN A 151 -9.07 -46.24 -23.64
CA GLN A 151 -8.83 -47.62 -24.08
C GLN A 151 -8.35 -48.64 -23.05
#